data_AF-E3MXV7-F1
#
_entry.id   AF-E3MXV7-F1
#
_cell.length_a   1.000
_cell.length_b   1.000
_cell.length_c   1.000
_cell.angle_alpha   90.00
_cell.angle_beta   90.00
_cell.angle_gamma   90.00
#
_symmetry.space_group_name_H-M   'P 1'
#
loop_
_entity.id
_entity.type
_entity.pdbx_description
1 polymer ?
#
loop_
_entity_poly.entity_id
_entity_poly.type
_entity_poly.pdbx_seq_one_letter_code
_entity_poly.pdbx_strand_id
1 'polypeptide(L)'
;MSKNSLAMDLPEKFMLFHTFLDVEHSKPYYYYMGPNKTFNGIQCYIRCHKRKEWECHLYLLEPPLSLLGLKIEFKIRKKNGVETVGTTDGTVRDDFWISFQDDPKYFVDGNLTIECHVEPYETNDRIMKPRTTIENKTEIGFHDQKNQLTNEEKELQMAISLSKKEFEEAIAKEQQKTREQQKKKETLSCNICLLKYGEEGNRTPRVLDCGHTLCLGCCKQIARLAQIQCPFCRVVTHLTGRTVSNLPKNYLALSINTQRVSSLTMDHTGKFMLSHTFHNVSIIVCDAGPKEIINGIECQILCREKDESDRECCLWTYKNPPPSLGWKVEFKIRTKNGVETVGTADGTIRKLPWISFRKDPKYFVDGKMTIECHVEVYEIDGNGVRKPWTVIEKETARLFDESVKEFSDVVLVVEEKKFYVNKLFLASESSYFKSLFIGSFEESKKDEISLKDVEAKYFQLFLESLYGDRVINDETVDGILKLADMFDAQRVSQKCEFYLIKNSKKTLKEKLDLAVKFSSSKLKVSKLFDQYNKCNVREFQGNGSRRVGIPSGEISFSS
;
A
#
# COMPACT_ATOMS: atom_id res chain seq x y z
N MET A 1 10.32 27.09 46.81
CA MET A 1 9.51 26.32 45.85
C MET A 1 10.40 25.23 45.28
N SER A 2 10.08 23.99 45.60
CA SER A 2 10.86 22.77 45.32
C SER A 2 11.01 22.50 43.83
N LYS A 3 12.25 22.34 43.37
CA LYS A 3 12.56 21.62 42.13
C LYS A 3 12.36 20.13 42.39
N ASN A 4 11.16 19.61 42.13
CA ASN A 4 10.97 18.18 41.93
C ASN A 4 11.31 17.86 40.47
N SER A 5 12.58 17.60 40.18
CA SER A 5 12.91 16.73 39.05
C SER A 5 12.58 15.30 39.50
N LEU A 6 11.47 14.75 39.01
CA LEU A 6 11.26 13.30 39.04
C LEU A 6 12.39 12.68 38.21
N ALA A 7 13.47 12.24 38.86
CA ALA A 7 14.30 11.19 38.29
C ALA A 7 13.36 9.98 38.15
N MET A 8 12.99 9.64 36.92
CA MET A 8 12.34 8.36 36.67
C MET A 8 13.43 7.31 36.83
N ASP A 9 13.34 6.49 37.88
CA ASP A 9 14.23 5.34 38.04
C ASP A 9 14.13 4.48 36.77
N LEU A 10 15.27 4.26 36.10
CA LEU A 10 15.37 3.32 34.99
C LEU A 10 14.83 1.95 35.43
N PRO A 11 13.98 1.29 34.63
CA PRO A 11 13.52 -0.05 34.96
C PRO A 11 14.72 -0.99 35.11
N GLU A 12 14.73 -1.81 36.16
CA GLU A 12 15.78 -2.80 36.36
C GLU A 12 15.85 -3.80 35.18
N LYS A 13 17.03 -4.37 34.95
CA LYS A 13 17.21 -5.44 33.94
C LYS A 13 16.24 -6.57 34.24
N PHE A 14 15.55 -7.07 33.22
CA PHE A 14 14.60 -8.16 33.36
C PHE A 14 14.79 -9.21 32.29
N MET A 15 14.29 -10.41 32.55
CA MET A 15 14.34 -11.52 31.60
C MET A 15 12.93 -12.04 31.38
N LEU A 16 12.52 -12.09 30.11
CA LEU A 16 11.29 -12.75 29.68
C LEU A 16 11.67 -14.04 28.98
N PHE A 17 11.14 -15.17 29.46
CA PHE A 17 11.20 -16.42 28.72
C PHE A 17 9.82 -17.02 28.49
N HIS A 18 9.71 -17.78 27.41
CA HIS A 18 8.55 -18.59 27.11
C HIS A 18 8.95 -19.85 26.34
N THR A 19 8.26 -20.96 26.63
CA THR A 19 8.40 -22.23 25.92
C THR A 19 7.16 -22.46 25.09
N PHE A 20 7.34 -22.48 23.78
CA PHE A 20 6.31 -22.86 22.83
C PHE A 20 6.29 -24.39 22.74
N LEU A 21 5.11 -24.97 22.95
CA LEU A 21 4.93 -26.41 22.93
C LEU A 21 4.65 -26.93 21.52
N ASP A 22 5.12 -28.14 21.21
CA ASP A 22 4.83 -28.88 19.97
C ASP A 22 5.00 -28.04 18.69
N VAL A 23 6.17 -27.42 18.57
CA VAL A 23 6.46 -26.45 17.52
C VAL A 23 6.65 -27.18 16.19
N GLU A 24 5.63 -27.13 15.34
CA GLU A 24 5.63 -27.75 14.03
C GLU A 24 6.57 -27.04 13.06
N HIS A 25 7.70 -27.69 12.74
CA HIS A 25 8.68 -27.20 11.77
C HIS A 25 8.18 -27.24 10.31
N SER A 26 7.20 -28.08 9.99
CA SER A 26 6.79 -28.36 8.61
C SER A 26 5.86 -27.30 8.00
N LYS A 27 5.36 -26.35 8.80
CA LYS A 27 4.37 -25.35 8.36
C LYS A 27 4.96 -23.93 8.37
N PRO A 28 5.32 -23.35 7.20
CA PRO A 28 5.63 -21.93 7.13
C PRO A 28 4.37 -21.09 7.45
N TYR A 29 4.56 -19.93 8.08
CA TYR A 29 3.52 -18.94 8.45
C TYR A 29 2.66 -19.21 9.70
N TYR A 30 3.00 -20.20 10.53
CA TYR A 30 2.37 -20.36 11.85
C TYR A 30 3.01 -19.40 12.88
N TYR A 31 2.18 -18.70 13.66
CA TYR A 31 2.64 -17.77 14.70
C TYR A 31 2.49 -18.40 16.08
N TYR A 32 3.57 -18.42 16.83
CA TYR A 32 3.58 -18.83 18.22
C TYR A 32 3.66 -17.57 19.08
N MET A 33 2.67 -17.37 19.95
CA MET A 33 2.57 -16.20 20.82
C MET A 33 2.63 -16.64 22.29
N GLY A 34 3.58 -16.05 23.01
CA GLY A 34 3.67 -16.21 24.45
C GLY A 34 2.64 -15.34 25.18
N PRO A 35 2.39 -15.61 26.46
CA PRO A 35 1.48 -14.81 27.27
C PRO A 35 2.04 -13.40 27.50
N ASN A 36 1.15 -12.42 27.62
CA ASN A 36 1.52 -11.08 28.06
C ASN A 36 2.06 -11.15 29.49
N LYS A 37 3.25 -10.57 29.72
CA LYS A 37 3.85 -10.40 31.04
C LYS A 37 4.17 -8.95 31.28
N THR A 38 4.06 -8.53 32.54
CA THR A 38 4.37 -7.16 32.96
C THR A 38 5.65 -7.17 33.77
N PHE A 39 6.64 -6.40 33.35
CA PHE A 39 7.88 -6.16 34.10
C PHE A 39 8.06 -4.67 34.29
N ASN A 40 8.13 -4.21 35.55
CA ASN A 40 8.36 -2.80 35.88
C ASN A 40 7.40 -1.84 35.14
N GLY A 41 6.13 -2.23 35.00
CA GLY A 41 5.10 -1.47 34.28
C GLY A 41 5.11 -1.63 32.75
N ILE A 42 6.09 -2.32 32.17
CA ILE A 42 6.17 -2.59 30.74
C ILE A 42 5.46 -3.93 30.45
N GLN A 43 4.34 -3.87 29.74
CA GLN A 43 3.68 -5.06 29.20
C GLN A 43 4.38 -5.54 27.93
N CYS A 44 4.82 -6.79 27.91
CA CYS A 44 5.52 -7.39 26.78
C CYS A 44 5.21 -8.87 26.58
N TYR A 45 5.43 -9.37 25.37
CA TYR A 45 5.30 -10.79 25.03
C TYR A 45 6.26 -11.19 23.92
N ILE A 46 6.60 -12.48 23.86
CA ILE A 46 7.44 -13.06 22.80
C ILE A 46 6.53 -13.61 21.70
N ARG A 47 6.88 -13.33 20.45
CA ARG A 47 6.24 -13.96 19.28
C ARG A 47 7.30 -14.52 18.36
N CYS A 48 7.23 -15.80 18.05
CA CYS A 48 8.06 -16.38 17.02
C CYS A 48 7.22 -16.91 15.86
N HIS A 49 7.81 -16.92 14.66
CA HIS A 49 7.18 -17.52 13.50
C HIS A 49 8.24 -18.00 12.51
N LYS A 50 7.89 -19.05 11.76
CA LYS A 50 8.78 -19.64 10.77
C LYS A 50 8.44 -19.16 9.37
N ARG A 51 9.42 -18.56 8.67
CA ARG A 51 9.37 -18.25 7.24
C ARG A 51 10.37 -19.13 6.48
N LYS A 52 11.49 -18.55 6.01
CA LYS A 52 12.67 -19.31 5.56
C LYS A 52 13.58 -19.66 6.75
N GLU A 53 13.71 -18.71 7.66
CA GLU A 53 14.35 -18.83 8.98
C GLU A 53 13.27 -18.63 10.05
N TRP A 54 13.61 -18.94 11.30
CA TRP A 54 12.80 -18.55 12.45
C TRP A 54 13.02 -17.07 12.73
N GLU A 55 11.94 -16.31 12.79
CA GLU A 55 11.94 -14.91 13.23
C GLU A 55 11.29 -14.85 14.61
N CYS A 56 11.99 -14.29 15.60
CA CYS A 56 11.42 -14.09 16.94
C CYS A 56 11.52 -12.64 17.40
N HIS A 57 10.41 -12.14 17.94
CA HIS A 57 10.15 -10.76 18.29
C HIS A 57 9.82 -10.62 19.77
N LEU A 58 10.30 -9.52 20.38
CA LEU A 58 9.80 -9.02 21.65
C LEU A 58 8.89 -7.82 21.39
N TYR A 59 7.60 -7.95 21.69
CA TYR A 59 6.63 -6.87 21.53
C TYR A 59 6.37 -6.15 22.85
N LEU A 60 6.24 -4.82 22.79
CA LEU A 60 5.84 -3.96 23.90
C LEU A 60 4.44 -3.41 23.60
N LEU A 61 3.47 -3.63 24.50
CA LEU A 61 2.06 -3.28 24.25
C LEU A 61 1.73 -1.82 24.62
N GLU A 62 2.40 -1.27 25.63
CA GLU A 62 2.19 0.11 26.12
C GLU A 62 3.50 0.66 26.70
N PRO A 63 4.47 1.07 25.85
CA PRO A 63 5.76 1.55 26.36
C PRO A 63 5.59 2.91 27.07
N PRO A 64 6.17 3.10 28.27
CA PRO A 64 6.10 4.38 28.98
C PRO A 64 6.73 5.52 28.15
N LEU A 65 6.16 6.72 28.27
CA LEU A 65 6.57 7.88 27.48
C LEU A 65 7.99 8.36 27.84
N SER A 66 8.84 8.37 26.80
CA SER A 66 10.09 9.13 26.58
C SER A 66 11.40 8.71 27.29
N LEU A 67 12.41 8.45 26.44
CA LEU A 67 13.88 8.36 26.68
C LEU A 67 14.47 7.04 27.22
N LEU A 68 13.77 5.91 27.05
CA LEU A 68 14.31 4.58 27.36
C LEU A 68 14.79 3.86 26.09
N GLY A 69 16.08 3.56 26.04
CA GLY A 69 16.66 2.56 25.12
C GLY A 69 16.62 1.17 25.75
N LEU A 70 16.48 0.14 24.93
CA LEU A 70 16.52 -1.25 25.34
C LEU A 70 17.61 -1.96 24.55
N LYS A 71 18.50 -2.64 25.27
CA LYS A 71 19.41 -3.63 24.70
C LYS A 71 18.87 -5.01 25.04
N ILE A 72 18.66 -5.85 24.03
CA ILE A 72 18.04 -7.16 24.18
C ILE A 72 18.99 -8.23 23.67
N GLU A 73 19.24 -9.23 24.50
CA GLU A 73 19.94 -10.46 24.12
C GLU A 73 18.91 -11.60 24.02
N PHE A 74 18.78 -12.16 22.82
CA PHE A 74 17.94 -13.33 22.56
C PHE A 74 18.76 -14.60 22.72
N LYS A 75 18.25 -15.52 23.54
CA LYS A 75 18.82 -16.83 23.74
C LYS A 75 17.80 -17.92 23.50
N ILE A 76 18.28 -19.08 23.08
CA ILE A 76 17.47 -20.28 22.88
C ILE A 76 17.99 -21.38 23.79
N ARG A 77 17.08 -22.06 24.47
CA ARG A 77 17.42 -23.26 25.24
C ARG A 77 17.59 -24.45 24.30
N LYS A 78 18.72 -25.10 24.40
CA LYS A 78 19.04 -26.37 23.74
C LYS A 78 19.18 -27.47 24.78
N LYS A 79 19.23 -28.73 24.32
CA LYS A 79 19.32 -29.91 25.19
C LYS A 79 20.44 -29.82 26.24
N ASN A 80 21.54 -29.15 25.90
CA ASN A 80 22.75 -29.06 26.73
C ASN A 80 23.08 -27.62 27.19
N GLY A 81 22.10 -26.74 27.35
CA GLY A 81 22.30 -25.40 27.89
C GLY A 81 21.54 -24.32 27.14
N VAL A 82 22.04 -23.08 27.19
CA VAL A 82 21.41 -21.91 26.55
C VAL A 82 22.42 -21.29 25.57
N GLU A 83 21.96 -20.91 24.39
CA GLU A 83 22.79 -20.31 23.33
C GLU A 83 22.27 -18.93 22.97
N THR A 84 23.13 -17.91 23.00
CA THR A 84 22.80 -16.59 22.47
C THR A 84 22.76 -16.65 20.95
N VAL A 85 21.61 -16.30 20.39
CA VAL A 85 21.35 -16.35 18.94
C VAL A 85 21.34 -14.98 18.28
N GLY A 86 21.23 -13.91 19.07
CA GLY A 86 21.36 -12.55 18.57
C GLY A 86 21.18 -11.49 19.63
N THR A 87 21.63 -10.29 19.33
CA THR A 87 21.40 -9.09 20.13
C THR A 87 20.79 -8.00 19.27
N THR A 88 19.95 -7.16 19.85
CA THR A 88 19.41 -5.97 19.20
C THR A 88 19.37 -4.83 20.21
N ASP A 89 19.58 -3.61 19.73
CA ASP A 89 19.46 -2.39 20.52
C ASP A 89 18.55 -1.40 19.79
N GLY A 90 17.84 -0.58 20.55
CA GLY A 90 16.88 0.37 19.99
C GLY A 90 16.10 1.09 21.07
N THR A 91 15.34 2.09 20.66
CA THR A 91 14.38 2.78 21.53
C THR A 91 13.11 1.96 21.66
N VAL A 92 12.28 2.22 22.68
CA VAL A 92 10.94 1.59 22.82
C VAL A 92 9.99 1.80 21.62
N ARG A 93 10.38 2.58 20.61
CA ARG A 93 9.65 2.78 19.34
C ARG A 93 10.12 1.85 18.22
N ASP A 94 11.24 1.15 18.41
CA ASP A 94 11.85 0.26 17.42
C ASP A 94 11.32 -1.18 17.55
N ASP A 95 11.32 -1.91 16.44
CA ASP A 95 10.94 -3.32 16.42
C ASP A 95 12.11 -4.21 16.87
N PHE A 96 11.95 -4.92 17.99
CA PHE A 96 12.99 -5.79 18.53
C PHE A 96 12.82 -7.25 18.06
N TRP A 97 13.71 -7.72 17.19
CA TRP A 97 13.64 -9.07 16.66
C TRP A 97 14.98 -9.63 16.19
N ILE A 98 15.04 -10.94 16.06
CA ILE A 98 16.17 -11.68 15.48
C ILE A 98 15.67 -12.74 14.48
N SER A 99 16.55 -13.19 13.58
CA SER A 99 16.35 -14.43 12.84
C SER A 99 17.42 -15.47 13.15
N PHE A 100 17.06 -16.74 13.07
CA PHE A 100 17.98 -17.87 13.19
C PHE A 100 17.55 -19.04 12.30
N GLN A 101 18.52 -19.85 11.89
CA GLN A 101 18.27 -21.03 11.05
C GLN A 101 17.39 -22.05 11.78
N ASP A 102 16.62 -22.81 11.01
CA ASP A 102 15.84 -23.95 11.51
C ASP A 102 16.75 -25.13 11.86
N ASP A 103 17.47 -25.01 12.97
CA ASP A 103 18.38 -26.02 13.47
C ASP A 103 17.68 -26.88 14.54
N PRO A 104 17.55 -28.21 14.35
CA PRO A 104 16.93 -29.11 15.31
C PRO A 104 17.49 -29.03 16.74
N LYS A 105 18.74 -28.56 16.92
CA LYS A 105 19.35 -28.40 18.25
C LYS A 105 18.58 -27.44 19.16
N TYR A 106 17.80 -26.52 18.59
CA TYR A 106 17.01 -25.52 19.30
C TYR A 106 15.65 -26.05 19.80
N PHE A 107 15.31 -27.30 19.49
CA PHE A 107 14.01 -27.87 19.78
C PHE A 107 14.19 -29.08 20.69
N VAL A 108 13.82 -28.90 21.96
CA VAL A 108 13.96 -29.94 22.99
C VAL A 108 12.59 -30.59 23.17
N ASP A 109 12.49 -31.87 22.79
CA ASP A 109 11.24 -32.64 22.80
C ASP A 109 10.11 -31.96 21.99
N GLY A 110 10.47 -31.34 20.86
CA GLY A 110 9.54 -30.60 20.00
C GLY A 110 9.22 -29.18 20.47
N ASN A 111 9.78 -28.74 21.60
CA ASN A 111 9.48 -27.43 22.18
C ASN A 111 10.58 -26.41 21.87
N LEU A 112 10.19 -25.17 21.62
CA LEU A 112 11.11 -24.04 21.43
C LEU A 112 11.05 -23.12 22.64
N THR A 113 12.15 -22.96 23.37
CA THR A 113 12.24 -22.04 24.50
C THR A 113 13.10 -20.84 24.14
N ILE A 114 12.49 -19.64 24.16
CA ILE A 114 13.18 -18.37 23.93
C ILE A 114 13.31 -17.61 25.24
N GLU A 115 14.48 -17.04 25.48
CA GLU A 115 14.81 -16.18 26.60
C GLU A 115 15.29 -14.81 26.05
N CYS A 116 14.59 -13.73 26.40
CA CYS A 116 14.95 -12.35 26.07
C CYS A 116 15.47 -11.69 27.34
N HIS A 117 16.76 -11.39 27.40
CA HIS A 117 17.36 -10.60 28.46
C HIS A 117 17.35 -9.12 28.05
N VAL A 118 16.62 -8.30 28.79
CA VAL A 118 16.37 -6.90 28.46
C VAL A 118 17.11 -6.00 29.46
N GLU A 119 17.96 -5.13 28.93
CA GLU A 119 18.71 -4.12 29.67
C GLU A 119 18.28 -2.72 29.23
N PRO A 120 17.50 -2.01 30.06
CA PRO A 120 17.16 -0.62 29.83
C PRO A 120 18.36 0.33 30.01
N TYR A 121 18.42 1.39 29.21
CA TYR A 121 19.41 2.46 29.32
C TYR A 121 18.81 3.83 28.96
N GLU A 122 19.37 4.90 29.52
CA GLU A 122 18.97 6.28 29.20
C GLU A 122 19.49 6.69 27.82
N THR A 123 18.62 7.23 26.97
CA THR A 123 18.99 7.76 25.65
C THR A 123 18.97 9.28 25.64
N ASN A 124 20.10 9.93 25.37
CA ASN A 124 20.13 11.35 25.00
C ASN A 124 19.98 11.48 23.48
N ASP A 125 18.95 12.16 22.99
CA ASP A 125 18.71 12.39 21.56
C ASP A 125 19.96 12.93 20.86
N ARG A 126 20.71 12.05 20.18
CA ARG A 126 21.60 12.24 19.01
C ARG A 126 22.55 11.04 18.89
N ILE A 127 22.40 10.29 17.80
CA ILE A 127 23.34 9.37 17.10
C ILE A 127 22.62 8.05 16.76
N MET A 128 22.17 7.92 15.51
CA MET A 128 21.88 6.60 14.91
C MET A 128 23.22 5.88 14.71
N LYS A 129 23.43 4.73 15.37
CA LYS A 129 24.53 3.83 15.06
C LYS A 129 24.07 2.74 14.08
N PRO A 130 24.93 2.28 13.16
CA PRO A 130 24.58 1.21 12.24
C PRO A 130 24.56 -0.16 12.94
N ARG A 131 23.65 -1.01 12.44
CA ARG A 131 23.37 -2.39 12.83
C ARG A 131 24.64 -3.25 12.76
N THR A 132 25.03 -3.88 13.87
CA THR A 132 26.11 -4.89 13.90
C THR A 132 25.50 -6.28 13.88
N THR A 133 25.53 -6.96 12.73
CA THR A 133 25.25 -8.39 12.65
C THR A 133 26.58 -9.12 12.86
N ILE A 134 26.71 -9.87 13.96
CA ILE A 134 27.87 -10.74 14.19
C ILE A 134 27.55 -12.09 13.54
N GLU A 135 28.21 -12.38 12.41
CA GLU A 135 28.24 -13.72 11.82
C GLU A 135 29.18 -14.61 12.65
N ASN A 136 28.63 -15.58 13.38
CA ASN A 136 29.45 -16.62 14.00
C ASN A 136 29.92 -17.61 12.92
N LYS A 137 31.16 -17.42 12.46
CA LYS A 137 31.93 -18.46 11.76
C LYS A 137 32.29 -19.56 12.76
N THR A 138 31.95 -20.80 12.44
CA THR A 138 32.63 -21.98 12.99
C THR A 138 33.26 -22.72 11.81
N GLU A 139 34.58 -22.62 11.70
CA GLU A 139 35.39 -23.51 10.86
C GLU A 139 35.54 -24.84 11.57
N ILE A 140 35.04 -25.93 10.98
CA ILE A 140 35.63 -27.25 11.08
C ILE A 140 35.69 -27.78 9.64
N GLY A 141 36.92 -27.97 9.16
CA GLY A 141 37.24 -28.16 7.76
C GLY A 141 36.81 -29.49 7.15
N PHE A 142 36.62 -29.46 5.83
CA PHE A 142 36.91 -30.59 4.97
C PHE A 142 37.70 -30.10 3.75
N HIS A 143 38.69 -30.91 3.41
CA HIS A 143 39.76 -30.75 2.43
C HIS A 143 39.29 -30.31 1.03
N ASP A 144 40.21 -29.63 0.36
CA ASP A 144 40.26 -29.29 -1.06
C ASP A 144 39.49 -30.19 -2.03
N GLN A 145 38.65 -29.56 -2.86
CA GLN A 145 38.57 -29.87 -4.29
C GLN A 145 38.13 -28.60 -5.06
N LYS A 146 39.07 -28.01 -5.81
CA LYS A 146 38.81 -27.00 -6.84
C LYS A 146 37.77 -27.53 -7.82
N ASN A 147 36.67 -26.80 -8.03
CA ASN A 147 35.85 -26.94 -9.23
C ASN A 147 35.88 -25.66 -10.06
N GLN A 148 36.26 -25.81 -11.32
CA GLN A 148 36.19 -24.78 -12.34
C GLN A 148 34.73 -24.45 -12.61
N LEU A 149 34.34 -23.19 -12.41
CA LEU A 149 33.04 -22.67 -12.83
C LEU A 149 32.94 -22.70 -14.36
N THR A 150 31.80 -23.15 -14.86
CA THR A 150 31.48 -23.21 -16.30
C THR A 150 31.40 -21.80 -16.90
N ASN A 151 31.58 -21.68 -18.22
CA ASN A 151 31.53 -20.38 -18.91
C ASN A 151 30.15 -19.70 -18.76
N GLU A 152 29.07 -20.48 -18.71
CA GLU A 152 27.70 -19.98 -18.52
C GLU A 152 27.48 -19.37 -17.12
N GLU A 153 28.10 -19.94 -16.07
CA GLU A 153 28.02 -19.39 -14.70
C GLU A 153 28.80 -18.07 -14.57
N LYS A 154 29.88 -17.89 -15.34
CA LYS A 154 30.65 -16.64 -15.39
C LYS A 154 29.90 -15.55 -16.16
N GLU A 155 29.21 -15.90 -17.24
CA GLU A 155 28.35 -14.99 -17.99
C GLU A 155 27.15 -14.54 -17.16
N LEU A 156 26.55 -15.45 -16.39
CA LEU A 156 25.45 -15.14 -15.48
C LEU A 156 25.88 -14.23 -14.32
N GLN A 157 27.06 -14.47 -13.73
CA GLN A 157 27.66 -13.59 -12.71
C GLN A 157 27.97 -12.19 -13.27
N MET A 158 28.46 -12.11 -14.50
CA MET A 158 28.74 -10.83 -15.16
C MET A 158 27.45 -10.04 -15.44
N ALA A 159 26.40 -10.70 -15.93
CA ALA A 159 25.09 -10.09 -16.16
C ALA A 159 24.43 -9.57 -14.86
N ILE A 160 24.56 -10.31 -13.76
CA ILE A 160 24.08 -9.89 -12.42
C ILE A 160 24.85 -8.65 -11.94
N SER A 161 26.17 -8.61 -12.15
CA SER A 161 27.00 -7.46 -11.75
C SER A 161 26.69 -6.18 -12.54
N LEU A 162 26.42 -6.30 -13.85
CA LEU A 162 25.99 -5.19 -14.72
C LEU A 162 24.62 -4.65 -14.28
N SER A 163 23.67 -5.55 -14.00
CA SER A 163 22.33 -5.17 -13.57
C SER A 163 22.32 -4.50 -12.18
N LYS A 164 23.22 -4.90 -11.27
CA LYS A 164 23.40 -4.25 -9.96
C LYS A 164 23.92 -2.81 -10.09
N LYS A 165 24.87 -2.58 -11.00
CA LYS A 165 25.44 -1.24 -11.25
C LYS A 165 24.40 -0.29 -11.85
N GLU A 166 23.57 -0.77 -12.77
CA GLU A 166 22.47 0.02 -13.37
C GLU A 166 21.38 0.36 -12.34
N PHE A 167 21.13 -0.54 -11.38
CA PHE A 167 20.20 -0.32 -10.27
C PHE A 167 20.69 0.74 -9.27
N GLU A 168 21.98 0.73 -8.93
CA GLU A 168 22.59 1.74 -8.07
C GLU A 168 22.56 3.14 -8.72
N GLU A 169 22.78 3.22 -10.04
CA GLU A 169 22.63 4.46 -10.82
C GLU A 169 21.17 4.95 -10.92
N ALA A 170 20.20 4.04 -10.97
CA ALA A 170 18.78 4.37 -10.96
C ALA A 170 18.30 4.90 -9.60
N ILE A 171 18.80 4.35 -8.49
CA ILE A 171 18.53 4.86 -7.13
C ILE A 171 19.10 6.28 -6.96
N ALA A 172 20.30 6.55 -7.48
CA ALA A 172 20.88 7.88 -7.45
C ALA A 172 20.03 8.92 -8.23
N LYS A 173 19.45 8.52 -9.38
CA LYS A 173 18.51 9.34 -10.16
C LYS A 173 17.16 9.55 -9.46
N GLU A 174 16.67 8.55 -8.72
CA GLU A 174 15.44 8.63 -7.92
C GLU A 174 15.60 9.63 -6.74
N GLN A 175 16.75 9.62 -6.08
CA GLN A 175 17.07 10.58 -5.00
C GLN A 175 17.11 12.04 -5.48
N GLN A 176 17.46 12.26 -6.76
CA GLN A 176 17.40 13.58 -7.39
C GLN A 176 15.96 14.03 -7.70
N LYS A 177 15.06 13.10 -8.08
CA LYS A 177 13.61 13.37 -8.27
C LYS A 177 12.88 13.70 -6.95
N THR A 178 13.28 13.11 -5.83
CA THR A 178 12.67 13.40 -4.51
C THR A 178 12.94 14.85 -4.07
N ARG A 179 14.10 15.41 -4.44
CA ARG A 179 14.40 16.84 -4.24
C ARG A 179 13.51 17.76 -5.08
N GLU A 180 13.08 17.32 -6.26
CA GLU A 180 12.12 18.04 -7.11
C GLU A 180 10.67 17.97 -6.59
N GLN A 181 10.28 16.85 -5.96
CA GLN A 181 8.99 16.73 -5.27
C GLN A 181 8.90 17.63 -4.03
N GLN A 182 10.02 17.89 -3.36
CA GLN A 182 10.09 18.82 -2.23
C GLN A 182 9.85 20.28 -2.69
N LYS A 183 10.37 20.69 -3.86
CA LYS A 183 10.03 21.95 -4.54
C LYS A 183 8.53 22.07 -4.92
N LYS A 184 7.84 20.95 -5.16
CA LYS A 184 6.40 20.90 -5.47
C LYS A 184 5.49 21.12 -4.24
N LYS A 185 6.01 20.93 -3.03
CA LYS A 185 5.28 21.18 -1.77
C LYS A 185 5.33 22.67 -1.37
N GLU A 186 6.40 23.37 -1.76
CA GLU A 186 6.61 24.82 -1.59
C GLU A 186 5.64 25.67 -2.44
N THR A 187 4.97 25.08 -3.44
CA THR A 187 4.08 25.77 -4.38
C THR A 187 2.63 25.89 -3.88
N LEU A 188 2.26 25.26 -2.76
CA LEU A 188 0.84 25.14 -2.30
C LEU A 188 0.52 25.87 -1.01
N SER A 189 1.53 26.34 -0.30
CA SER A 189 1.40 27.07 0.96
C SER A 189 2.37 28.24 1.01
N CYS A 190 1.99 29.28 1.75
CA CYS A 190 2.86 30.44 1.98
C CYS A 190 4.00 30.05 2.92
N ASN A 191 5.25 30.22 2.52
CA ASN A 191 6.40 29.85 3.34
C ASN A 191 6.68 30.79 4.53
N ILE A 192 5.87 31.84 4.72
CA ILE A 192 5.93 32.72 5.90
C ILE A 192 4.93 32.26 6.97
N CYS A 193 3.66 32.10 6.60
CA CYS A 193 2.60 31.72 7.55
C CYS A 193 2.26 30.23 7.52
N LEU A 194 2.87 29.45 6.63
CA LEU A 194 2.70 28.01 6.43
C LEU A 194 1.27 27.54 6.07
N LEU A 195 0.34 28.49 5.91
CA LEU A 195 -1.03 28.22 5.53
C LEU A 195 -1.17 28.04 4.00
N LYS A 196 -2.23 27.36 3.56
CA LYS A 196 -2.54 27.11 2.13
C LYS A 196 -2.98 28.36 1.37
N TYR A 197 -2.68 28.43 0.07
CA TYR A 197 -3.15 29.53 -0.77
C TYR A 197 -4.66 29.43 -1.06
N GLY A 198 -5.31 30.58 -1.27
CA GLY A 198 -6.74 30.67 -1.58
C GLY A 198 -6.98 31.64 -2.73
N GLU A 199 -8.10 31.51 -3.44
CA GLU A 199 -8.37 32.24 -4.69
C GLU A 199 -8.57 33.76 -4.48
N GLU A 200 -9.07 34.11 -3.29
CA GLU A 200 -9.42 35.48 -2.93
C GLU A 200 -8.88 35.91 -1.55
N GLY A 201 -8.94 37.21 -1.29
CA GLY A 201 -8.56 37.81 -0.02
C GLY A 201 -7.08 37.65 0.34
N ASN A 202 -6.77 37.66 1.65
CA ASN A 202 -5.40 37.63 2.18
C ASN A 202 -4.64 36.32 1.88
N ARG A 203 -5.33 35.27 1.44
CA ARG A 203 -4.72 33.97 1.08
C ARG A 203 -4.27 33.90 -0.38
N THR A 204 -4.59 34.91 -1.20
CA THR A 204 -4.20 34.98 -2.61
C THR A 204 -2.67 34.90 -2.78
N PRO A 205 -2.12 33.96 -3.55
CA PRO A 205 -0.69 33.86 -3.81
C PRO A 205 -0.23 34.99 -4.74
N ARG A 206 0.75 35.78 -4.30
CA ARG A 206 1.36 36.90 -5.03
C ARG A 206 2.82 36.60 -5.34
N VAL A 207 3.23 36.88 -6.57
CA VAL A 207 4.59 36.66 -7.06
C VAL A 207 5.39 37.94 -6.88
N LEU A 208 6.53 37.85 -6.20
CA LEU A 208 7.53 38.92 -6.09
C LEU A 208 8.38 38.98 -7.37
N ASP A 209 9.14 40.06 -7.60
CA ASP A 209 9.95 40.23 -8.82
C ASP A 209 11.01 39.12 -9.00
N CYS A 210 11.42 38.46 -7.91
CA CYS A 210 12.33 37.32 -7.92
C CYS A 210 11.65 35.96 -8.20
N GLY A 211 10.34 35.94 -8.45
CA GLY A 211 9.57 34.73 -8.70
C GLY A 211 9.07 33.98 -7.45
N HIS A 212 9.55 34.35 -6.24
CA HIS A 212 9.04 33.76 -5.01
C HIS A 212 7.58 34.17 -4.75
N THR A 213 6.78 33.21 -4.29
CA THR A 213 5.35 33.41 -4.03
C THR A 213 5.08 33.52 -2.52
N LEU A 214 4.27 34.50 -2.14
CA LEU A 214 3.80 34.73 -0.77
C LEU A 214 2.30 35.04 -0.79
N CYS A 215 1.58 34.80 0.31
CA CYS A 215 0.17 35.20 0.34
C CYS A 215 0.05 36.72 0.49
N LEU A 216 -1.02 37.29 -0.06
CA LEU A 216 -1.30 38.72 -0.03
C LEU A 216 -1.21 39.31 1.39
N GLY A 217 -1.70 38.58 2.40
CA GLY A 217 -1.60 38.99 3.80
C GLY A 217 -0.15 39.12 4.29
N CYS A 218 0.70 38.13 3.98
CA CYS A 218 2.12 38.21 4.34
C CYS A 218 2.85 39.30 3.56
N CYS A 219 2.53 39.49 2.27
CA CYS A 219 3.09 40.60 1.49
C CYS A 219 2.75 41.97 2.10
N LYS A 220 1.51 42.16 2.59
CA LYS A 220 1.11 43.39 3.29
C LYS A 220 1.90 43.61 4.59
N GLN A 221 2.18 42.54 5.35
CA GLN A 221 2.91 42.63 6.62
C GLN A 221 4.40 43.00 6.44
N ILE A 222 5.03 42.55 5.36
CA ILE A 222 6.47 42.77 5.12
C ILE A 222 6.75 43.98 4.22
N ALA A 223 5.72 44.56 3.60
CA ALA A 223 5.87 45.76 2.79
C ALA A 223 6.26 46.95 3.69
N ARG A 224 7.35 47.64 3.33
CA ARG A 224 7.82 48.86 4.01
C ARG A 224 8.25 49.87 2.96
N LEU A 225 7.90 51.15 3.13
CA LEU A 225 8.36 52.25 2.27
C LEU A 225 8.21 51.96 0.75
N ALA A 226 7.04 51.46 0.34
CA ALA A 226 6.74 51.09 -1.06
C ALA A 226 7.68 50.04 -1.69
N GLN A 227 8.26 49.15 -0.88
CA GLN A 227 9.04 48.01 -1.34
C GLN A 227 8.80 46.76 -0.48
N ILE A 228 9.05 45.60 -1.06
CA ILE A 228 9.06 44.31 -0.36
C ILE A 228 10.43 43.68 -0.56
N GLN A 229 11.17 43.45 0.52
CA GLN A 229 12.38 42.63 0.46
C GLN A 229 11.98 41.16 0.61
N CYS A 230 12.33 40.32 -0.38
CA CYS A 230 12.02 38.90 -0.34
C CYS A 230 12.74 38.23 0.86
N PRO A 231 12.04 37.53 1.77
CA PRO A 231 12.67 36.89 2.92
C PRO A 231 13.59 35.71 2.57
N PHE A 232 13.44 35.14 1.37
CA PHE A 232 14.18 33.93 0.95
C PHE A 232 15.46 34.28 0.19
N CYS A 233 15.41 35.26 -0.72
CA CYS A 233 16.55 35.60 -1.59
C CYS A 233 16.99 37.06 -1.48
N ARG A 234 16.37 37.85 -0.59
CA ARG A 234 16.68 39.27 -0.30
C ARG A 234 16.54 40.26 -1.46
N VAL A 235 16.16 39.79 -2.65
CA VAL A 235 15.82 40.65 -3.80
C VAL A 235 14.65 41.56 -3.44
N VAL A 236 14.78 42.83 -3.80
CA VAL A 236 13.78 43.86 -3.51
C VAL A 236 12.78 43.93 -4.66
N THR A 237 11.50 43.83 -4.33
CA THR A 237 10.37 44.10 -5.22
C THR A 237 9.91 45.52 -4.97
N HIS A 238 10.11 46.39 -5.96
CA HIS A 238 9.68 47.79 -5.88
C HIS A 238 8.18 47.89 -6.23
N LEU A 239 7.43 48.63 -5.41
CA LEU A 239 5.99 48.86 -5.62
C LEU A 239 5.73 50.21 -6.31
N THR A 240 6.69 50.69 -7.10
CA THR A 240 6.55 51.93 -7.86
C THR A 240 5.41 51.79 -8.87
N GLY A 241 4.35 52.58 -8.67
CA GLY A 241 3.16 52.56 -9.54
C GLY A 241 2.21 51.35 -9.36
N ARG A 242 2.43 50.50 -8.35
CA ARG A 242 1.56 49.34 -8.08
C ARG A 242 1.39 49.10 -6.58
N THR A 243 0.23 48.68 -6.11
CA THR A 243 0.07 48.26 -4.71
C THR A 243 0.42 46.78 -4.53
N VAL A 244 0.60 46.34 -3.28
CA VAL A 244 0.78 44.91 -2.95
C VAL A 244 -0.36 44.05 -3.50
N SER A 245 -1.58 44.60 -3.55
CA SER A 245 -2.77 43.92 -4.10
C SER A 245 -2.70 43.73 -5.62
N ASN A 246 -1.85 44.49 -6.31
CA ASN A 246 -1.69 44.47 -7.77
C ASN A 246 -0.50 43.61 -8.21
N LEU A 247 0.21 42.94 -7.29
CA LEU A 247 1.25 41.97 -7.66
C LEU A 247 0.64 40.78 -8.42
N PRO A 248 1.35 40.18 -9.40
CA PRO A 248 0.83 39.06 -10.18
C PRO A 248 0.36 37.89 -9.31
N LYS A 249 -0.79 37.28 -9.64
CA LYS A 249 -1.26 36.06 -8.96
C LYS A 249 -0.50 34.84 -9.49
N ASN A 250 -0.14 33.91 -8.60
CA ASN A 250 0.37 32.61 -9.02
C ASN A 250 -0.80 31.63 -9.21
N TYR A 251 -1.38 31.59 -10.42
CA TYR A 251 -2.53 30.73 -10.73
C TYR A 251 -2.23 29.23 -10.61
N LEU A 252 -0.97 28.81 -10.78
CA LEU A 252 -0.54 27.41 -10.60
C LEU A 252 -0.66 26.94 -9.14
N ALA A 253 -0.45 27.85 -8.18
CA ALA A 253 -0.64 27.58 -6.76
C ALA A 253 -2.12 27.46 -6.37
N LEU A 254 -3.02 28.03 -7.18
CA LEU A 254 -4.48 27.99 -6.99
C LEU A 254 -5.10 26.72 -7.60
N SER A 255 -4.68 26.35 -8.81
CA SER A 255 -5.23 25.20 -9.57
C SER A 255 -5.02 23.83 -8.91
N ILE A 256 -4.12 23.71 -7.94
CA ILE A 256 -3.87 22.44 -7.23
C ILE A 256 -4.73 22.29 -5.96
N ASN A 257 -5.31 23.39 -5.45
CA ASN A 257 -6.07 23.37 -4.19
C ASN A 257 -7.56 23.06 -4.39
N THR A 258 -8.12 23.39 -5.56
CA THR A 258 -9.52 23.10 -5.94
C THR A 258 -9.77 21.62 -6.27
N GLN A 259 -8.74 20.84 -6.59
CA GLN A 259 -8.90 19.42 -6.97
C GLN A 259 -8.58 18.42 -5.83
N ARG A 260 -8.21 18.89 -4.63
CA ARG A 260 -7.75 18.02 -3.53
C ARG A 260 -8.69 17.86 -2.35
N VAL A 261 -9.82 18.56 -2.31
CA VAL A 261 -10.78 18.40 -1.20
C VAL A 261 -11.75 17.24 -1.44
N SER A 262 -11.85 16.70 -2.66
CA SER A 262 -12.63 15.49 -2.96
C SER A 262 -11.81 14.21 -3.15
N SER A 263 -10.48 14.28 -3.29
CA SER A 263 -9.67 13.15 -3.79
C SER A 263 -8.92 12.31 -2.74
N LEU A 264 -9.24 12.47 -1.44
CA LEU A 264 -8.74 11.62 -0.34
C LEU A 264 -9.81 10.72 0.32
N THR A 265 -10.93 10.44 -0.34
CA THR A 265 -11.80 9.34 0.14
C THR A 265 -11.23 8.02 -0.37
N MET A 266 -10.97 7.07 0.53
CA MET A 266 -10.87 5.66 0.14
C MET A 266 -12.28 5.24 -0.31
N ASP A 267 -12.41 4.59 -1.47
CA ASP A 267 -13.71 4.06 -1.87
C ASP A 267 -13.99 2.82 -0.99
N HIS A 268 -14.86 3.02 -0.02
CA HIS A 268 -15.25 2.01 0.96
C HIS A 268 -16.41 1.14 0.47
N THR A 269 -17.09 1.53 -0.62
CA THR A 269 -18.31 0.88 -1.10
C THR A 269 -18.01 -0.33 -2.00
N GLY A 270 -19.01 -1.18 -2.22
CA GLY A 270 -18.90 -2.36 -3.08
C GLY A 270 -19.02 -3.69 -2.34
N LYS A 271 -18.82 -4.79 -3.06
CA LYS A 271 -19.03 -6.16 -2.55
C LYS A 271 -17.71 -6.89 -2.34
N PHE A 272 -17.59 -7.59 -1.23
CA PHE A 272 -16.46 -8.47 -0.94
C PHE A 272 -16.88 -9.68 -0.09
N MET A 273 -16.01 -10.68 -0.03
CA MET A 273 -16.22 -11.87 0.81
C MET A 273 -15.00 -12.07 1.70
N LEU A 274 -15.24 -12.29 2.99
CA LEU A 274 -14.23 -12.67 3.97
C LEU A 274 -14.54 -14.07 4.46
N SER A 275 -13.54 -14.97 4.50
CA SER A 275 -13.72 -16.34 4.98
C SER A 275 -12.71 -16.67 6.06
N HIS A 276 -13.16 -17.36 7.10
CA HIS A 276 -12.28 -17.89 8.13
C HIS A 276 -12.70 -19.29 8.56
N THR A 277 -11.70 -20.14 8.79
CA THR A 277 -11.89 -21.52 9.27
C THR A 277 -11.36 -21.66 10.68
N PHE A 278 -12.29 -21.89 11.61
CA PHE A 278 -12.01 -22.13 13.02
C PHE A 278 -11.59 -23.60 13.23
N HIS A 279 -10.50 -23.80 13.98
CA HIS A 279 -9.92 -25.11 14.28
C HIS A 279 -10.11 -25.41 15.78
N ASN A 280 -10.33 -26.68 16.16
CA ASN A 280 -10.58 -27.12 17.55
C ASN A 280 -11.76 -26.40 18.23
N VAL A 281 -12.93 -26.54 17.60
CA VAL A 281 -14.13 -25.75 17.91
C VAL A 281 -14.84 -26.18 19.22
N SER A 282 -14.35 -27.22 19.89
CA SER A 282 -14.91 -27.77 21.13
C SER A 282 -14.69 -26.89 22.38
N ILE A 283 -13.84 -25.85 22.32
CA ILE A 283 -13.53 -24.95 23.45
C ILE A 283 -13.41 -23.49 22.95
N ILE A 284 -14.36 -23.00 22.15
CA ILE A 284 -14.35 -21.58 21.74
C ILE A 284 -15.10 -20.74 22.76
N VAL A 285 -14.39 -20.18 23.74
CA VAL A 285 -14.92 -19.10 24.59
C VAL A 285 -15.12 -17.82 23.75
N CYS A 286 -14.15 -17.50 22.89
CA CYS A 286 -14.21 -16.50 21.82
C CYS A 286 -12.98 -16.68 20.93
N ASP A 287 -13.17 -16.85 19.61
CA ASP A 287 -12.08 -16.99 18.64
C ASP A 287 -12.26 -15.98 17.49
N ALA A 288 -11.14 -15.59 16.88
CA ALA A 288 -11.08 -14.49 15.95
C ALA A 288 -10.20 -14.85 14.75
N GLY A 289 -10.72 -14.65 13.53
CA GLY A 289 -9.96 -14.78 12.30
C GLY A 289 -8.86 -13.74 12.16
N PRO A 290 -8.05 -13.74 11.08
CA PRO A 290 -7.09 -12.68 10.84
C PRO A 290 -7.80 -11.33 10.64
N LYS A 291 -7.13 -10.23 11.00
CA LYS A 291 -7.56 -8.89 10.61
C LYS A 291 -7.22 -8.67 9.15
N GLU A 292 -8.20 -8.25 8.36
CA GLU A 292 -8.04 -7.96 6.94
C GLU A 292 -8.49 -6.54 6.62
N ILE A 293 -7.78 -5.85 5.73
CA ILE A 293 -8.16 -4.52 5.25
C ILE A 293 -8.71 -4.68 3.83
N ILE A 294 -10.02 -4.52 3.68
CA ILE A 294 -10.73 -4.66 2.41
C ILE A 294 -11.48 -3.35 2.14
N ASN A 295 -11.28 -2.73 0.98
CA ASN A 295 -11.83 -1.41 0.63
C ASN A 295 -11.55 -0.34 1.71
N GLY A 296 -10.37 -0.39 2.34
CA GLY A 296 -10.01 0.51 3.43
C GLY A 296 -10.75 0.29 4.75
N ILE A 297 -11.57 -0.75 4.85
CA ILE A 297 -12.26 -1.17 6.08
C ILE A 297 -11.44 -2.31 6.68
N GLU A 298 -10.91 -2.08 7.89
CA GLU A 298 -10.24 -3.11 8.67
C GLU A 298 -11.30 -3.95 9.39
N CYS A 299 -11.42 -5.23 9.03
CA CYS A 299 -12.45 -6.13 9.53
C CYS A 299 -11.90 -7.50 9.96
N GLN A 300 -12.64 -8.19 10.83
CA GLN A 300 -12.27 -9.49 11.40
C GLN A 300 -13.53 -10.31 11.71
N ILE A 301 -13.53 -11.60 11.39
CA ILE A 301 -14.63 -12.50 11.79
C ILE A 301 -14.38 -12.94 13.23
N LEU A 302 -15.36 -12.72 14.10
CA LEU A 302 -15.38 -13.21 15.47
C LEU A 302 -16.43 -14.30 15.58
N CYS A 303 -16.14 -15.36 16.33
CA CYS A 303 -17.15 -16.32 16.72
C CYS A 303 -16.97 -16.77 18.18
N ARG A 304 -18.09 -16.94 18.89
CA ARG A 304 -18.13 -17.32 20.29
C ARG A 304 -19.27 -18.28 20.59
N GLU A 305 -19.15 -18.97 21.70
CA GLU A 305 -20.26 -19.72 22.29
C GLU A 305 -21.19 -18.76 23.03
N LYS A 306 -22.50 -18.86 22.75
CA LYS A 306 -23.52 -18.05 23.42
C LYS A 306 -24.05 -18.78 24.65
N ASP A 307 -24.45 -20.03 24.44
CA ASP A 307 -24.90 -20.99 25.44
C ASP A 307 -24.62 -22.41 24.95
N GLU A 308 -25.11 -23.43 25.67
CA GLU A 308 -24.88 -24.84 25.34
C GLU A 308 -25.43 -25.23 23.96
N SER A 309 -26.45 -24.53 23.45
CA SER A 309 -27.17 -24.87 22.21
C SER A 309 -26.80 -23.98 21.03
N ASP A 310 -26.45 -22.72 21.26
CA ASP A 310 -26.27 -21.72 20.21
C ASP A 310 -24.84 -21.16 20.14
N ARG A 311 -24.43 -20.77 18.93
CA ARG A 311 -23.21 -20.02 18.65
C ARG A 311 -23.54 -18.66 18.10
N GLU A 312 -22.63 -17.72 18.34
CA GLU A 312 -22.72 -16.36 17.82
C GLU A 312 -21.49 -16.02 17.01
N CYS A 313 -21.66 -15.54 15.79
CA CYS A 313 -20.57 -14.94 15.03
C CYS A 313 -20.92 -13.50 14.61
N CYS A 314 -19.92 -12.66 14.39
CA CYS A 314 -20.08 -11.33 13.81
C CYS A 314 -18.89 -10.96 12.93
N LEU A 315 -19.11 -9.97 12.06
CA LEU A 315 -18.05 -9.26 11.38
C LEU A 315 -17.73 -8.00 12.19
N TRP A 316 -16.54 -7.94 12.78
CA TRP A 316 -16.09 -6.78 13.54
C TRP A 316 -15.33 -5.81 12.64
N THR A 317 -15.56 -4.50 12.79
CA THR A 317 -14.80 -3.45 12.09
C THR A 317 -14.01 -2.60 13.07
N TYR A 318 -12.77 -2.24 12.72
CA TYR A 318 -11.90 -1.38 13.51
C TYR A 318 -11.93 0.08 13.03
N LYS A 319 -11.44 0.99 13.88
CA LYS A 319 -11.18 2.41 13.55
C LYS A 319 -12.39 3.27 13.19
N ASN A 320 -13.60 2.88 13.59
CA ASN A 320 -14.84 3.65 13.38
C ASN A 320 -15.02 4.06 11.90
N PRO A 321 -15.44 3.12 11.03
CA PRO A 321 -15.74 3.42 9.63
C PRO A 321 -16.66 4.65 9.47
N PRO A 322 -16.60 5.35 8.31
CA PRO A 322 -17.36 6.57 8.08
C PRO A 322 -18.85 6.40 8.45
N PRO A 323 -19.46 7.40 9.13
CA PRO A 323 -20.85 7.29 9.60
C PRO A 323 -21.85 7.28 8.44
N SER A 324 -21.42 7.67 7.23
CA SER A 324 -22.21 7.68 6.00
C SER A 324 -22.27 6.31 5.30
N LEU A 325 -21.76 5.25 5.92
CA LEU A 325 -21.76 3.90 5.34
C LEU A 325 -22.71 2.95 6.07
N GLY A 326 -23.48 2.22 5.28
CA GLY A 326 -24.18 1.01 5.69
C GLY A 326 -23.53 -0.22 5.09
N TRP A 327 -23.97 -1.38 5.57
CA TRP A 327 -23.58 -2.66 5.03
C TRP A 327 -24.71 -3.66 5.09
N LYS A 328 -24.66 -4.64 4.20
CA LYS A 328 -25.44 -5.86 4.27
C LYS A 328 -24.46 -7.03 4.30
N VAL A 329 -24.58 -7.87 5.31
CA VAL A 329 -23.70 -9.04 5.53
C VAL A 329 -24.54 -10.30 5.50
N GLU A 330 -24.24 -11.20 4.57
CA GLU A 330 -24.73 -12.57 4.54
C GLU A 330 -23.68 -13.49 5.17
N PHE A 331 -24.03 -14.13 6.28
CA PHE A 331 -23.18 -15.11 6.95
C PHE A 331 -23.54 -16.49 6.46
N LYS A 332 -22.53 -17.19 5.96
CA LYS A 332 -22.66 -18.52 5.39
C LYS A 332 -21.69 -19.49 6.06
N ILE A 333 -22.11 -20.73 6.24
CA ILE A 333 -21.27 -21.81 6.76
C ILE A 333 -21.05 -22.86 5.69
N ARG A 334 -19.79 -23.31 5.55
CA ARG A 334 -19.45 -24.44 4.69
C ARG A 334 -19.83 -25.76 5.35
N THR A 335 -20.60 -26.57 4.66
CA THR A 335 -21.00 -27.93 5.05
C THR A 335 -20.43 -28.94 4.05
N LYS A 336 -20.59 -30.24 4.33
CA LYS A 336 -20.23 -31.31 3.37
C LYS A 336 -21.01 -31.20 2.05
N ASN A 337 -22.18 -30.57 2.07
CA ASN A 337 -23.09 -30.48 0.92
C ASN A 337 -23.04 -29.11 0.22
N GLY A 338 -22.11 -28.23 0.58
CA GLY A 338 -21.97 -26.90 -0.01
C GLY A 338 -21.92 -25.79 1.04
N VAL A 339 -22.67 -24.72 0.82
CA VAL A 339 -22.65 -23.51 1.65
C VAL A 339 -24.08 -23.15 2.04
N GLU A 340 -24.34 -22.95 3.34
CA GLU A 340 -25.66 -22.63 3.90
C GLU A 340 -25.66 -21.25 4.55
N THR A 341 -26.64 -20.41 4.24
CA THR A 341 -26.81 -19.11 4.90
C THR A 341 -27.39 -19.31 6.29
N VAL A 342 -26.67 -18.86 7.32
CA VAL A 342 -27.05 -18.99 8.73
C VAL A 342 -27.56 -17.69 9.35
N GLY A 343 -27.34 -16.56 8.66
CA GLY A 343 -27.87 -15.28 9.11
C GLY A 343 -27.58 -14.15 8.13
N THR A 344 -28.37 -13.10 8.24
CA THR A 344 -28.19 -11.85 7.49
C THR A 344 -28.26 -10.70 8.47
N ALA A 345 -27.41 -9.70 8.26
CA ALA A 345 -27.51 -8.44 8.99
C ALA A 345 -27.41 -7.27 8.03
N ASP A 346 -28.17 -6.22 8.32
CA ASP A 346 -28.25 -5.02 7.50
C ASP A 346 -28.33 -3.79 8.40
N GLY A 347 -27.67 -2.70 8.01
CA GLY A 347 -27.72 -1.43 8.73
C GLY A 347 -26.40 -0.69 8.71
N THR A 348 -26.17 0.13 9.73
CA THR A 348 -24.97 0.96 9.82
C THR A 348 -23.73 0.10 10.06
N ILE A 349 -22.63 0.38 9.34
CA ILE A 349 -21.37 -0.37 9.49
C ILE A 349 -20.75 -0.24 10.90
N ARG A 350 -21.16 0.79 11.65
CA ARG A 350 -20.75 1.01 13.05
C ARG A 350 -21.46 0.09 14.05
N LYS A 351 -22.52 -0.61 13.64
CA LYS A 351 -23.24 -1.56 14.49
C LYS A 351 -22.72 -2.97 14.25
N LEU A 352 -22.40 -3.66 15.34
CA LEU A 352 -21.88 -5.02 15.31
C LEU A 352 -23.02 -6.02 15.09
N PRO A 353 -23.06 -6.73 13.95
CA PRO A 353 -24.14 -7.62 13.62
C PRO A 353 -23.80 -9.01 14.13
N TRP A 354 -24.15 -9.28 15.38
CA TRP A 354 -24.11 -10.63 15.90
C TRP A 354 -25.27 -11.43 15.30
N ILE A 355 -24.94 -12.56 14.70
CA ILE A 355 -25.92 -13.57 14.30
C ILE A 355 -25.78 -14.78 15.23
N SER A 356 -26.91 -15.35 15.64
CA SER A 356 -26.94 -16.60 16.41
C SER A 356 -27.44 -17.74 15.52
N PHE A 357 -26.84 -18.92 15.66
CA PHE A 357 -27.30 -20.14 15.00
C PHE A 357 -27.08 -21.36 15.90
N ARG A 358 -27.95 -22.36 15.75
CA ARG A 358 -27.86 -23.60 16.53
C ARG A 358 -26.58 -24.36 16.20
N LYS A 359 -25.98 -24.93 17.23
CA LYS A 359 -24.90 -25.91 17.06
C LYS A 359 -25.47 -27.13 16.36
N ASP A 360 -25.00 -27.37 15.15
CA ASP A 360 -25.36 -28.54 14.36
C ASP A 360 -24.07 -29.22 13.88
N PRO A 361 -23.90 -30.54 14.10
CA PRO A 361 -22.76 -31.29 13.59
C PRO A 361 -22.52 -31.11 12.08
N LYS A 362 -23.55 -30.80 11.28
CA LYS A 362 -23.43 -30.58 9.83
C LYS A 362 -22.53 -29.40 9.46
N TYR A 363 -22.34 -28.44 10.38
CA TYR A 363 -21.49 -27.27 10.21
C TYR A 363 -20.00 -27.56 10.43
N PHE A 364 -19.66 -28.81 10.76
CA PHE A 364 -18.30 -29.26 10.96
C PHE A 364 -17.88 -30.22 9.84
N VAL A 365 -16.88 -29.79 9.07
CA VAL A 365 -16.21 -30.64 8.07
C VAL A 365 -14.81 -30.94 8.60
N ASP A 366 -14.55 -32.21 8.87
CA ASP A 366 -13.29 -32.70 9.46
C ASP A 366 -12.91 -31.96 10.77
N GLY A 367 -13.92 -31.71 11.61
CA GLY A 367 -13.75 -31.02 12.90
C GLY A 367 -13.52 -29.50 12.80
N LYS A 368 -13.64 -28.93 11.59
CA LYS A 368 -13.45 -27.49 11.33
C LYS A 368 -14.76 -26.83 10.94
N MET A 369 -14.93 -25.59 11.38
CA MET A 369 -16.08 -24.76 11.00
C MET A 369 -15.58 -23.57 10.17
N THR A 370 -16.08 -23.45 8.94
CA THR A 370 -15.73 -22.33 8.04
C THR A 370 -16.91 -21.38 7.91
N ILE A 371 -16.71 -20.13 8.31
CA ILE A 371 -17.66 -19.03 8.13
C ILE A 371 -17.20 -18.18 6.93
N GLU A 372 -18.15 -17.82 6.08
CA GLU A 372 -17.99 -16.88 4.97
C GLU A 372 -18.95 -15.70 5.18
N CYS A 373 -18.41 -14.49 5.29
CA CYS A 373 -19.15 -13.24 5.34
C CYS A 373 -19.17 -12.61 3.96
N HIS A 374 -20.33 -12.61 3.29
CA HIS A 374 -20.55 -11.95 2.01
C HIS A 374 -21.08 -10.54 2.29
N VAL A 375 -20.25 -9.52 2.07
CA VAL A 375 -20.49 -8.15 2.49
C VAL A 375 -20.77 -7.26 1.29
N GLU A 376 -21.82 -6.45 1.37
CA GLU A 376 -22.10 -5.33 0.48
C GLU A 376 -22.05 -4.04 1.30
N VAL A 377 -21.09 -3.16 1.03
CA VAL A 377 -21.00 -1.83 1.65
C VAL A 377 -21.62 -0.80 0.73
N TYR A 378 -22.49 0.04 1.28
CA TYR A 378 -23.26 1.04 0.54
C TYR A 378 -23.32 2.36 1.31
N GLU A 379 -23.68 3.45 0.62
CA GLU A 379 -23.90 4.73 1.29
C GLU A 379 -25.28 4.81 1.94
N ILE A 380 -25.34 5.46 3.10
CA ILE A 380 -26.57 5.83 3.78
C ILE A 380 -26.70 7.35 3.87
N ASP A 381 -27.93 7.84 3.90
CA ASP A 381 -28.21 9.25 4.16
C ASP A 381 -28.13 9.59 5.67
N GLY A 382 -28.40 10.86 6.01
CA GLY A 382 -28.40 11.32 7.40
C GLY A 382 -29.47 10.65 8.30
N ASN A 383 -30.43 9.95 7.70
CA ASN A 383 -31.49 9.21 8.40
C ASN A 383 -31.18 7.71 8.48
N GLY A 384 -30.03 7.26 7.96
CA GLY A 384 -29.62 5.85 7.96
C GLY A 384 -30.31 5.00 6.88
N VAL A 385 -30.99 5.62 5.91
CA VAL A 385 -31.62 4.92 4.79
C VAL A 385 -30.56 4.65 3.74
N ARG A 386 -30.50 3.41 3.24
CA ARG A 386 -29.65 3.03 2.10
C ARG A 386 -29.97 3.98 0.95
N LYS A 387 -28.98 4.76 0.52
CA LYS A 387 -29.10 5.49 -0.73
C LYS A 387 -29.30 4.44 -1.82
N PRO A 388 -30.35 4.56 -2.67
CA PRO A 388 -30.52 3.63 -3.78
C PRO A 388 -29.20 3.57 -4.55
N TRP A 389 -28.73 2.35 -4.83
CA TRP A 389 -27.74 2.20 -5.88
C TRP A 389 -28.49 2.59 -7.16
N THR A 390 -28.44 3.87 -7.51
CA THR A 390 -28.82 4.27 -8.85
C THR A 390 -27.93 3.44 -9.75
N VAL A 391 -28.56 2.61 -10.58
CA VAL A 391 -27.94 2.14 -11.80
C VAL A 391 -27.65 3.42 -12.58
N ILE A 392 -26.51 4.02 -12.28
CA ILE A 392 -25.93 5.02 -13.13
C ILE A 392 -25.47 4.17 -14.31
N GLU A 393 -26.33 4.06 -15.33
CA GLU A 393 -25.82 4.22 -16.69
C GLU A 393 -24.78 5.31 -16.60
N LYS A 394 -23.52 4.93 -16.78
CA LYS A 394 -22.30 5.63 -16.38
C LYS A 394 -22.27 7.07 -16.90
N GLU A 395 -23.05 7.98 -16.33
CA GLU A 395 -22.95 9.42 -16.47
C GLU A 395 -21.81 9.85 -15.54
N THR A 396 -20.61 9.64 -16.06
CA THR A 396 -19.53 10.62 -16.10
C THR A 396 -19.76 11.86 -15.22
N ALA A 397 -19.02 11.96 -14.10
CA ALA A 397 -19.04 13.18 -13.28
C ALA A 397 -18.42 14.40 -13.99
N ARG A 398 -17.69 14.16 -15.10
CA ARG A 398 -17.03 15.21 -15.89
C ARG A 398 -17.68 15.33 -17.26
N LEU A 399 -18.32 16.47 -17.46
CA LEU A 399 -18.95 16.83 -18.72
C LEU A 399 -17.87 17.29 -19.71
N PHE A 400 -17.92 16.72 -20.92
CA PHE A 400 -17.16 17.16 -22.09
C PHE A 400 -18.10 17.44 -23.26
N ASP A 401 -19.38 17.70 -22.99
CA ASP A 401 -20.38 18.02 -24.01
C ASP A 401 -20.49 19.54 -24.23
N GLU A 402 -21.51 19.97 -24.96
CA GLU A 402 -21.67 21.37 -25.33
C GLU A 402 -21.81 22.31 -24.11
N SER A 403 -22.16 21.79 -22.92
CA SER A 403 -22.24 22.60 -21.71
C SER A 403 -20.91 23.23 -21.29
N VAL A 404 -19.77 22.65 -21.69
CA VAL A 404 -18.42 23.18 -21.37
C VAL A 404 -17.74 23.87 -22.55
N LYS A 405 -18.50 24.15 -23.62
CA LYS A 405 -17.97 24.79 -24.85
C LYS A 405 -17.27 26.11 -24.59
N GLU A 406 -17.79 26.93 -23.67
CA GLU A 406 -17.18 28.23 -23.34
C GLU A 406 -15.78 28.12 -22.69
N PHE A 407 -15.45 26.94 -22.14
CA PHE A 407 -14.16 26.64 -21.50
C PHE A 407 -13.28 25.70 -22.33
N SER A 408 -13.62 25.54 -23.62
CA SER A 408 -12.95 24.61 -24.54
C SER A 408 -12.46 25.36 -25.78
N ASP A 409 -11.30 24.96 -26.31
CA ASP A 409 -10.65 25.59 -27.46
C ASP A 409 -10.55 24.62 -28.67
N VAL A 410 -11.09 23.40 -28.54
CA VAL A 410 -11.21 22.41 -29.62
C VAL A 410 -12.33 21.41 -29.34
N VAL A 411 -12.91 20.89 -30.41
CA VAL A 411 -13.87 19.77 -30.38
C VAL A 411 -13.23 18.54 -31.00
N LEU A 412 -13.21 17.43 -30.26
CA LEU A 412 -12.82 16.12 -30.76
C LEU A 412 -14.06 15.28 -31.04
N VAL A 413 -14.16 14.72 -32.25
CA VAL A 413 -15.31 13.90 -32.66
C VAL A 413 -14.90 12.43 -32.68
N VAL A 414 -15.61 11.61 -31.91
CA VAL A 414 -15.37 10.17 -31.78
C VAL A 414 -16.71 9.46 -31.88
N GLU A 415 -16.88 8.55 -32.85
CA GLU A 415 -18.16 7.85 -33.13
C GLU A 415 -19.37 8.80 -33.13
N GLU A 416 -19.26 9.92 -33.86
CA GLU A 416 -20.29 10.97 -33.95
C GLU A 416 -20.57 11.75 -32.65
N LYS A 417 -19.96 11.36 -31.52
CA LYS A 417 -20.01 12.10 -30.26
C LYS A 417 -18.95 13.19 -30.22
N LYS A 418 -19.36 14.40 -29.82
CA LYS A 418 -18.49 15.58 -29.68
C LYS A 418 -17.94 15.70 -28.25
N PHE A 419 -16.64 15.93 -28.14
CA PHE A 419 -15.92 16.15 -26.89
C PHE A 419 -15.25 17.52 -26.91
N TYR A 420 -15.74 18.43 -26.07
CA TYR A 420 -15.25 19.80 -25.91
C TYR A 420 -14.10 19.79 -24.88
N VAL A 421 -12.88 20.09 -25.34
CA VAL A 421 -11.63 19.90 -24.55
C VAL A 421 -10.64 21.05 -24.76
N ASN A 422 -9.50 21.00 -24.07
CA ASN A 422 -8.45 22.02 -24.10
C ASN A 422 -7.16 21.52 -24.78
N LYS A 423 -6.75 22.15 -25.89
CA LYS A 423 -5.57 21.83 -26.72
C LYS A 423 -4.30 21.77 -25.86
N LEU A 424 -4.04 22.83 -25.09
CA LEU A 424 -2.83 22.93 -24.27
C LEU A 424 -2.79 21.88 -23.15
N PHE A 425 -3.93 21.56 -22.55
CA PHE A 425 -4.00 20.55 -21.50
C PHE A 425 -3.67 19.17 -22.07
N LEU A 426 -4.37 18.75 -23.13
CA LEU A 426 -4.13 17.45 -23.76
C LEU A 426 -2.70 17.34 -24.32
N ALA A 427 -2.18 18.41 -24.95
CA ALA A 427 -0.80 18.45 -25.43
C ALA A 427 0.25 18.32 -24.31
N SER A 428 -0.07 18.77 -23.09
CA SER A 428 0.83 18.62 -21.94
C SER A 428 0.85 17.20 -21.35
N GLU A 429 -0.20 16.42 -21.61
CA GLU A 429 -0.37 15.07 -21.07
C GLU A 429 -0.14 13.95 -22.10
N SER A 430 -0.09 14.28 -23.38
CA SER A 430 0.05 13.34 -24.49
C SER A 430 0.90 13.92 -25.62
N SER A 431 1.94 13.19 -26.02
CA SER A 431 2.81 13.63 -27.14
C SER A 431 2.09 13.57 -28.49
N TYR A 432 1.14 12.63 -28.64
CA TYR A 432 0.25 12.56 -29.80
C TYR A 432 -0.57 13.86 -29.93
N PHE A 433 -1.28 14.27 -28.87
CA PHE A 433 -2.07 15.50 -28.89
C PHE A 433 -1.20 16.74 -29.01
N LYS A 434 0.02 16.73 -28.48
CA LYS A 434 1.00 17.79 -28.73
C LYS A 434 1.31 17.92 -30.21
N SER A 435 1.60 16.81 -30.90
CA SER A 435 1.84 16.81 -32.34
C SER A 435 0.59 17.21 -33.12
N LEU A 436 -0.60 16.76 -32.71
CA LEU A 436 -1.86 17.07 -33.37
C LEU A 436 -2.23 18.56 -33.30
N PHE A 437 -2.07 19.19 -32.12
CA PHE A 437 -2.53 20.57 -31.90
C PHE A 437 -1.45 21.63 -32.11
N ILE A 438 -0.18 21.32 -31.85
CA ILE A 438 0.93 22.28 -31.89
C ILE A 438 1.86 22.01 -33.09
N GLY A 439 1.72 20.85 -33.73
CA GLY A 439 2.48 20.51 -34.93
C GLY A 439 2.02 21.28 -36.18
N SER A 440 2.74 21.03 -37.27
CA SER A 440 2.53 21.70 -38.57
C SER A 440 1.47 21.03 -39.45
N PHE A 441 0.68 20.12 -38.90
CA PHE A 441 -0.39 19.40 -39.63
C PHE A 441 -1.57 20.32 -39.94
N GLU A 442 -2.36 20.01 -40.98
CA GLU A 442 -3.54 20.82 -41.33
C GLU A 442 -4.60 20.76 -40.23
N GLU A 443 -4.67 19.65 -39.50
CA GLU A 443 -5.55 19.43 -38.36
C GLU A 443 -5.33 20.43 -37.23
N SER A 444 -4.11 20.96 -37.05
CA SER A 444 -3.83 21.91 -35.96
C SER A 444 -4.57 23.24 -36.13
N LYS A 445 -4.97 23.56 -37.37
CA LYS A 445 -5.74 24.75 -37.75
C LYS A 445 -7.26 24.56 -37.64
N LYS A 446 -7.74 23.35 -37.35
CA LYS A 446 -9.17 23.04 -37.26
C LYS A 446 -9.69 23.26 -35.84
N ASP A 447 -10.95 23.70 -35.75
CA ASP A 447 -11.68 23.82 -34.48
C ASP A 447 -12.41 22.52 -34.10
N GLU A 448 -12.65 21.65 -35.08
CA GLU A 448 -13.25 20.33 -34.92
C GLU A 448 -12.39 19.26 -35.62
N ILE A 449 -11.98 18.21 -34.88
CA ILE A 449 -11.08 17.17 -35.36
C ILE A 449 -11.68 15.78 -35.08
N SER A 450 -11.80 14.95 -36.10
CA SER A 450 -12.30 13.58 -35.96
C SER A 450 -11.18 12.59 -35.63
N LEU A 451 -11.37 11.76 -34.61
CA LEU A 451 -10.48 10.65 -34.27
C LEU A 451 -11.08 9.34 -34.77
N LYS A 452 -10.30 8.56 -35.51
CA LYS A 452 -10.71 7.26 -36.06
C LYS A 452 -10.23 6.12 -35.16
N ASP A 453 -10.92 4.97 -35.25
CA ASP A 453 -10.57 3.73 -34.54
C ASP A 453 -10.59 3.83 -32.99
N VAL A 454 -11.41 4.74 -32.48
CA VAL A 454 -11.57 5.03 -31.05
C VAL A 454 -13.04 4.87 -30.68
N GLU A 455 -13.31 4.09 -29.62
CA GLU A 455 -14.64 3.93 -29.05
C GLU A 455 -14.95 5.10 -28.11
N ALA A 456 -16.07 5.80 -28.32
CA ALA A 456 -16.41 7.02 -27.58
C ALA A 456 -16.52 6.78 -26.07
N LYS A 457 -17.01 5.60 -25.67
CA LYS A 457 -17.07 5.15 -24.28
C LYS A 457 -15.68 5.16 -23.62
N TYR A 458 -14.69 4.57 -24.27
CA TYR A 458 -13.34 4.49 -23.71
C TYR A 458 -12.60 5.83 -23.82
N PHE A 459 -12.92 6.64 -24.84
CA PHE A 459 -12.39 7.99 -24.96
C PHE A 459 -12.80 8.91 -23.81
N GLN A 460 -14.08 8.86 -23.42
CA GLN A 460 -14.57 9.54 -22.23
C GLN A 460 -13.78 9.13 -20.97
N LEU A 461 -13.63 7.82 -20.75
CA LEU A 461 -12.89 7.29 -19.59
C LEU A 461 -11.40 7.66 -19.63
N PHE A 462 -10.81 7.73 -20.81
CA PHE A 462 -9.44 8.19 -21.00
C PHE A 462 -9.29 9.66 -20.59
N LEU A 463 -10.20 10.53 -21.03
CA LEU A 463 -10.21 11.94 -20.63
C LEU A 463 -10.39 12.07 -19.12
N GLU A 464 -11.38 11.40 -18.53
CA GLU A 464 -11.60 11.39 -17.07
C GLU A 464 -10.34 10.96 -16.30
N SER A 465 -9.63 9.93 -16.78
CA SER A 465 -8.35 9.49 -16.21
C SER A 465 -7.25 10.56 -16.31
N LEU A 466 -7.17 11.30 -17.42
CA LEU A 466 -6.25 12.44 -17.58
C LEU A 466 -6.54 13.54 -16.57
N TYR A 467 -7.80 13.87 -16.37
CA TYR A 467 -8.24 14.88 -15.40
C TYR A 467 -8.21 14.39 -13.94
N GLY A 468 -7.84 13.13 -13.70
CA GLY A 468 -7.56 12.59 -12.37
C GLY A 468 -8.69 11.79 -11.74
N ASP A 469 -9.76 11.52 -12.48
CA ASP A 469 -10.91 10.75 -12.01
C ASP A 469 -10.55 9.25 -11.89
N ARG A 470 -11.17 8.56 -10.93
CA ARG A 470 -10.86 7.16 -10.60
C ARG A 470 -11.70 6.19 -11.44
N VAL A 471 -11.34 6.05 -12.70
CA VAL A 471 -12.14 5.32 -13.70
C VAL A 471 -11.54 3.98 -14.15
N ILE A 472 -10.35 3.64 -13.65
CA ILE A 472 -9.59 2.43 -13.99
C ILE A 472 -10.02 1.29 -13.07
N ASN A 473 -10.59 0.24 -13.65
CA ASN A 473 -10.95 -1.02 -13.00
C ASN A 473 -10.79 -2.23 -13.96
N ASP A 474 -11.08 -3.46 -13.51
CA ASP A 474 -10.91 -4.66 -14.33
C ASP A 474 -11.74 -4.65 -15.63
N GLU A 475 -12.87 -3.94 -15.65
CA GLU A 475 -13.75 -3.81 -16.81
C GLU A 475 -13.30 -2.72 -17.79
N THR A 476 -12.58 -1.69 -17.32
CA THR A 476 -12.22 -0.51 -18.12
C THR A 476 -10.74 -0.44 -18.50
N VAL A 477 -9.87 -1.10 -17.74
CA VAL A 477 -8.41 -0.94 -17.85
C VAL A 477 -7.88 -1.30 -19.24
N ASP A 478 -8.45 -2.30 -19.90
CA ASP A 478 -8.01 -2.75 -21.23
C ASP A 478 -8.22 -1.66 -22.29
N GLY A 479 -9.39 -1.02 -22.29
CA GLY A 479 -9.73 0.04 -23.23
C GLY A 479 -9.04 1.37 -22.90
N ILE A 480 -8.89 1.71 -21.62
CA ILE A 480 -8.13 2.91 -21.21
C ILE A 480 -6.64 2.75 -21.55
N LEU A 481 -6.06 1.57 -21.31
CA LEU A 481 -4.66 1.27 -21.63
C LEU A 481 -4.42 1.30 -23.14
N LYS A 482 -5.35 0.76 -23.94
CA LYS A 482 -5.30 0.86 -25.42
C LYS A 482 -5.20 2.32 -25.88
N LEU A 483 -6.04 3.21 -25.35
CA LEU A 483 -6.02 4.63 -25.71
C LEU A 483 -4.80 5.36 -25.17
N ALA A 484 -4.32 5.00 -23.98
CA ALA A 484 -3.12 5.57 -23.41
C ALA A 484 -1.87 5.24 -24.23
N ASP A 485 -1.79 4.02 -24.78
CA ASP A 485 -0.75 3.60 -25.72
C ASP A 485 -0.90 4.34 -27.06
N MET A 486 -2.11 4.32 -27.65
CA MET A 486 -2.41 4.96 -28.93
C MET A 486 -2.10 6.48 -28.94
N PHE A 487 -2.45 7.18 -27.85
CA PHE A 487 -2.23 8.62 -27.74
C PHE A 487 -0.93 8.97 -27.01
N ASP A 488 -0.04 8.02 -26.74
CA ASP A 488 1.21 8.23 -26.00
C ASP A 488 1.03 9.10 -24.74
N ALA A 489 0.11 8.66 -23.87
CA ALA A 489 -0.26 9.33 -22.62
C ALA A 489 0.35 8.60 -21.42
N GLN A 490 1.67 8.77 -21.25
CA GLN A 490 2.49 8.00 -20.31
C GLN A 490 1.93 7.92 -18.87
N ARG A 491 1.35 9.02 -18.35
CA ARG A 491 0.78 9.03 -16.99
C ARG A 491 -0.45 8.13 -16.87
N VAL A 492 -1.28 8.03 -17.90
CA VAL A 492 -2.45 7.15 -17.90
C VAL A 492 -2.01 5.69 -18.01
N SER A 493 -1.01 5.40 -18.85
CA SER A 493 -0.42 4.05 -18.95
C SER A 493 0.12 3.58 -17.60
N GLN A 494 0.89 4.44 -16.91
CA GLN A 494 1.41 4.14 -15.56
C GLN A 494 0.31 3.88 -14.53
N LYS A 495 -0.81 4.62 -14.58
CA LYS A 495 -1.97 4.36 -13.70
C LYS A 495 -2.59 3.00 -14.00
N CYS A 496 -2.78 2.66 -15.27
CA CYS A 496 -3.34 1.37 -15.69
C CYS A 496 -2.45 0.20 -15.24
N GLU A 497 -1.14 0.33 -15.43
CA GLU A 497 -0.15 -0.67 -15.00
C GLU A 497 -0.13 -0.86 -13.49
N PHE A 498 -0.13 0.24 -12.73
CA PHE A 498 -0.18 0.17 -11.28
C PHE A 498 -1.43 -0.59 -10.83
N TYR A 499 -2.59 -0.29 -11.42
CA TYR A 499 -3.83 -1.00 -11.15
C TYR A 499 -3.73 -2.50 -11.49
N LEU A 500 -3.23 -2.84 -12.70
CA LEU A 500 -3.05 -4.23 -13.13
C LEU A 500 -2.16 -5.03 -12.18
N ILE A 501 -1.10 -4.41 -11.66
CA ILE A 501 -0.13 -5.07 -10.76
C ILE A 501 -0.69 -5.20 -9.33
N LYS A 502 -1.35 -4.16 -8.81
CA LYS A 502 -1.66 -4.04 -7.38
C LYS A 502 -3.10 -4.37 -7.01
N ASN A 503 -4.05 -4.14 -7.91
CA ASN A 503 -5.48 -4.10 -7.57
C ASN A 503 -6.35 -5.00 -8.45
N SER A 504 -5.91 -5.31 -9.67
CA SER A 504 -6.67 -6.08 -10.64
C SER A 504 -6.80 -7.56 -10.27
N LYS A 505 -8.00 -8.11 -10.46
CA LYS A 505 -8.31 -9.55 -10.31
C LYS A 505 -8.05 -10.36 -11.58
N LYS A 506 -7.63 -9.72 -12.69
CA LYS A 506 -7.26 -10.43 -13.92
C LYS A 506 -6.18 -11.49 -13.65
N THR A 507 -6.27 -12.58 -14.38
CA THR A 507 -5.26 -13.65 -14.35
C THR A 507 -3.91 -13.11 -14.82
N LEU A 508 -2.84 -13.80 -14.44
CA LEU A 508 -1.50 -13.44 -14.86
C LEU A 508 -1.33 -13.52 -16.39
N LYS A 509 -2.01 -14.47 -17.04
CA LYS A 509 -2.05 -14.58 -18.50
C LYS A 509 -2.64 -13.32 -19.13
N GLU A 510 -3.82 -12.89 -18.68
CA GLU A 510 -4.47 -11.66 -19.18
C GLU A 510 -3.60 -10.42 -18.96
N LYS A 511 -2.91 -10.32 -17.80
CA LYS A 511 -1.99 -9.22 -17.50
C LYS A 511 -0.78 -9.21 -18.44
N LEU A 512 -0.22 -10.38 -18.75
CA LEU A 512 0.89 -10.53 -19.70
C LEU A 512 0.43 -10.24 -21.13
N ASP A 513 -0.73 -10.72 -21.54
CA ASP A 513 -1.31 -10.46 -22.86
C ASP A 513 -1.49 -8.94 -23.07
N LEU A 514 -2.00 -8.22 -22.06
CA LEU A 514 -2.11 -6.76 -22.10
C LEU A 514 -0.74 -6.07 -22.17
N ALA A 515 0.26 -6.55 -21.41
CA ALA A 515 1.59 -5.98 -21.39
C ALA A 515 2.38 -6.21 -22.70
N VAL A 516 2.13 -7.33 -23.39
CA VAL A 516 2.69 -7.61 -24.71
C VAL A 516 1.97 -6.79 -25.79
N LYS A 517 0.64 -6.67 -25.67
CA LYS A 517 -0.20 -6.00 -26.64
C LYS A 517 -0.02 -4.47 -26.66
N PHE A 518 0.21 -3.86 -25.50
CA PHE A 518 0.36 -2.41 -25.38
C PHE A 518 1.77 -2.06 -24.92
N SER A 519 2.52 -1.43 -25.82
CA SER A 519 3.99 -1.38 -25.78
C SER A 519 4.46 -0.29 -24.84
N SER A 520 4.57 -0.60 -23.54
CA SER A 520 5.18 0.32 -22.59
C SER A 520 6.32 -0.36 -21.82
N SER A 521 7.54 -0.25 -22.38
CA SER A 521 8.89 -0.54 -21.85
C SER A 521 9.21 -1.94 -21.27
N LYS A 522 10.35 -2.49 -21.75
CA LYS A 522 11.05 -3.74 -21.36
C LYS A 522 11.21 -3.98 -19.83
N LEU A 523 10.95 -2.98 -18.99
CA LEU A 523 10.97 -3.03 -17.52
C LEU A 523 9.75 -3.73 -16.90
N LYS A 524 8.67 -4.01 -17.65
CA LYS A 524 7.39 -4.51 -17.10
C LYS A 524 7.21 -6.01 -17.16
N VAL A 525 7.76 -6.64 -18.19
CA VAL A 525 7.79 -8.11 -18.30
C VAL A 525 8.61 -8.70 -17.16
N SER A 526 9.73 -8.07 -16.75
CA SER A 526 10.55 -8.57 -15.63
C SER A 526 9.84 -8.51 -14.28
N LYS A 527 9.08 -7.44 -13.95
CA LYS A 527 8.33 -7.35 -12.69
C LYS A 527 7.14 -8.30 -12.63
N LEU A 528 6.47 -8.55 -13.76
CA LEU A 528 5.42 -9.57 -13.87
C LEU A 528 6.01 -10.99 -13.84
N PHE A 529 7.19 -11.21 -14.44
CA PHE A 529 7.95 -12.46 -14.33
C PHE A 529 8.48 -12.73 -12.93
N ASP A 530 8.92 -11.70 -12.19
CA ASP A 530 9.33 -11.84 -10.79
C ASP A 530 8.14 -12.28 -9.90
N GLN A 531 6.92 -11.86 -10.27
CA GLN A 531 5.68 -12.29 -9.62
C GLN A 531 5.26 -13.71 -10.06
N TYR A 532 5.48 -14.07 -11.33
CA TYR A 532 5.32 -15.43 -11.88
C TYR A 532 6.27 -16.44 -11.23
N ASN A 533 7.57 -16.13 -11.16
CA ASN A 533 8.59 -17.00 -10.54
C ASN A 533 8.39 -17.13 -9.02
N LYS A 534 7.87 -16.10 -8.34
CA LYS A 534 7.44 -16.22 -6.93
C LYS A 534 6.19 -17.10 -6.74
N CYS A 535 5.35 -17.26 -7.77
CA CYS A 535 4.16 -18.12 -7.74
C CYS A 535 4.45 -19.56 -8.23
N ASN A 536 5.28 -19.76 -9.26
CA ASN A 536 5.54 -21.09 -9.84
C ASN A 536 6.65 -21.90 -9.17
N VAL A 537 7.54 -21.27 -8.37
CA VAL A 537 8.42 -22.04 -7.47
C VAL A 537 7.60 -22.74 -6.37
N ARG A 538 6.31 -22.38 -6.19
CA ARG A 538 5.37 -23.08 -5.30
C ARG A 538 4.73 -24.33 -5.91
N GLU A 539 4.82 -24.57 -7.21
CA GLU A 539 4.27 -25.79 -7.86
C GLU A 539 5.32 -26.83 -8.22
N PHE A 540 6.61 -26.47 -8.34
CA PHE A 540 7.67 -27.43 -8.69
C PHE A 540 8.37 -28.13 -7.52
N GLN A 541 8.02 -27.81 -6.26
CA GLN A 541 8.56 -28.51 -5.08
C GLN A 541 7.55 -29.49 -4.45
N GLY A 542 6.45 -29.77 -5.14
CA GLY A 542 5.34 -30.60 -4.65
C GLY A 542 5.17 -31.98 -5.31
N ASN A 543 6.09 -32.46 -6.14
CA ASN A 543 6.01 -33.82 -6.68
C ASN A 543 7.39 -34.48 -6.77
N GLY A 544 7.62 -35.45 -5.88
CA GLY A 544 8.72 -36.40 -6.02
C GLY A 544 8.54 -37.24 -7.29
N SER A 545 9.63 -37.36 -8.05
CA SER A 545 9.94 -38.38 -9.05
C SER A 545 8.77 -39.10 -9.74
N ARG A 546 8.45 -38.67 -10.97
CA ARG A 546 8.24 -39.61 -12.09
C ARG A 546 8.88 -39.05 -13.36
N ARG A 547 9.86 -39.80 -13.89
CA ARG A 547 10.37 -39.62 -15.25
C ARG A 547 9.20 -39.85 -16.21
N VAL A 548 8.91 -38.87 -17.06
CA VAL A 548 8.24 -39.10 -18.34
C VAL A 548 9.09 -38.40 -19.39
N GLY A 549 9.60 -39.19 -20.33
CA GLY A 549 10.53 -38.72 -21.36
C GLY A 549 9.91 -37.68 -22.27
N ILE A 550 10.73 -36.72 -22.67
CA ILE A 550 10.45 -35.75 -23.72
C ILE A 550 10.53 -36.48 -25.07
N PRO A 551 9.49 -36.47 -25.93
CA PRO A 551 9.70 -36.74 -27.34
C PRO A 551 10.31 -35.49 -27.98
N SER A 552 11.53 -35.65 -28.46
CA SER A 552 12.21 -34.74 -29.38
C SER A 552 11.39 -34.57 -30.66
N GLY A 553 10.89 -33.36 -30.91
CA GLY A 553 10.29 -32.94 -32.18
C GLY A 553 10.97 -31.66 -32.65
N GLU A 554 11.75 -31.77 -33.72
CA GLU A 554 12.47 -30.71 -34.40
C GLU A 554 11.52 -29.61 -34.93
N ILE A 555 11.89 -28.35 -34.73
CA ILE A 555 11.39 -27.24 -35.56
C ILE A 555 12.61 -26.62 -36.24
N SER A 556 12.82 -27.02 -37.48
CA SER A 556 13.78 -26.44 -38.41
C SER A 556 13.24 -25.09 -38.92
N PHE A 557 14.04 -24.03 -38.82
CA PHE A 557 13.88 -22.83 -39.64
C PHE A 557 14.78 -22.95 -40.87
N SER A 558 14.18 -23.07 -42.05
CA SER A 558 14.88 -22.98 -43.33
C SER A 558 15.08 -21.51 -43.70
N SER A 559 16.38 -21.14 -43.72
CA SER A 559 17.09 -20.12 -44.51
C SER A 559 16.45 -18.75 -44.75
#